data_AF-X1K5B5-F1
#
_entry.id   AF-X1K5B5-F1
#
_cell.length_a   1.000
_cell.length_b   1.000
_cell.length_c   1.000
_cell.angle_alpha   90.00
_cell.angle_beta   90.00
_cell.angle_gamma   90.00
#
_symmetry.space_group_name_H-M   'P 1'
#
loop_
_entity.id
_entity.type
_entity.pdbx_description
1 polymer ?
#
loop_
_entity_poly.entity_id
_entity_poly.type
_entity_poly.pdbx_seq_one_letter_code
_entity_poly.pdbx_strand_id
1 'polypeptide(L)'
;RKKSDTLGKNILKEINPQLIINTHSVNPFSGDFYEEFIQEIKRSDLAIITTANLESELLINNLITSFRIPTLFCWCSGKADYGEIFIHLPRDGACYECFLIRNEKGLVYNPKKTEKDPRWRIPGREPYNSPGIPGISIDIDFIGLFATRLALQVLMRDSKHFNKYYPELKVNYYYWDNREKKEDTIMSFGPFSLPIEREESCLTCSESGRRMVTPISKERNELNRLIREASRR
;
A
#
# COMPACT_ATOMS: atom_id res chain seq x y z
N ARG A 1 8.93 -10.44 -21.34
CA ARG A 1 9.93 -9.81 -20.46
C ARG A 1 9.28 -9.56 -19.10
N LYS A 2 9.99 -9.68 -17.99
CA LYS A 2 9.40 -9.41 -16.66
C LYS A 2 9.20 -7.90 -16.47
N LYS A 3 8.14 -7.51 -15.75
CA LYS A 3 7.69 -6.11 -15.63
C LYS A 3 8.74 -5.21 -15.00
N SER A 4 9.29 -5.60 -13.85
CA SER A 4 10.26 -4.79 -13.11
C SER A 4 11.57 -4.60 -13.89
N ASP A 5 12.08 -5.64 -14.54
CA ASP A 5 13.28 -5.53 -15.38
C ASP A 5 13.10 -4.58 -16.57
N THR A 6 11.92 -4.59 -17.20
CA THR A 6 11.61 -3.71 -18.33
C THR A 6 11.54 -2.25 -17.90
N LEU A 7 10.84 -1.98 -16.78
CA LEU A 7 10.72 -0.64 -16.23
C LEU A 7 12.08 -0.11 -15.78
N GLY A 8 12.81 -0.89 -14.97
CA GLY A 8 14.07 -0.46 -14.38
C GLY A 8 15.18 -0.26 -15.40
N LYS A 9 15.46 -1.28 -16.22
CA LYS A 9 16.64 -1.28 -17.08
C LYS A 9 16.49 -0.49 -18.37
N ASN A 10 15.27 -0.42 -18.92
CA ASN A 10 15.04 0.23 -20.19
C ASN A 10 14.45 1.63 -20.00
N ILE A 11 13.33 1.76 -19.27
CA ILE A 11 12.60 3.04 -19.24
C ILE A 11 13.25 4.04 -18.27
N LEU A 12 13.46 3.65 -17.01
CA LEU A 12 13.92 4.60 -15.99
C LEU A 12 15.36 5.06 -16.21
N LYS A 13 16.24 4.17 -16.68
CA LYS A 13 17.64 4.52 -17.00
C LYS A 13 17.77 5.43 -18.22
N GLU A 14 16.88 5.32 -19.19
CA GLU A 14 16.82 6.26 -20.33
C GLU A 14 16.40 7.66 -19.87
N ILE A 15 15.45 7.74 -18.93
CA ILE A 15 14.98 9.02 -18.36
C ILE A 15 16.04 9.68 -17.47
N ASN A 16 16.66 8.90 -16.58
CA ASN A 16 17.71 9.38 -15.69
C ASN A 16 18.80 8.32 -15.49
N PRO A 17 19.93 8.44 -16.22
CA PRO A 17 21.03 7.47 -16.15
C PRO A 17 21.67 7.32 -14.75
N GLN A 18 21.53 8.33 -13.89
CA GLN A 18 22.13 8.36 -12.55
C GLN A 18 21.36 7.54 -11.52
N LEU A 19 20.13 7.09 -11.83
CA LEU A 19 19.32 6.28 -10.90
C LEU A 19 20.03 4.98 -10.54
N ILE A 20 20.11 4.64 -9.25
CA ILE A 20 20.51 3.31 -8.80
C ILE A 20 19.24 2.47 -8.70
N ILE A 21 19.14 1.39 -9.48
CA ILE A 21 17.90 0.61 -9.61
C ILE A 21 18.22 -0.87 -9.36
N ASN A 22 17.58 -1.42 -8.33
CA ASN A 22 17.54 -2.85 -8.05
C ASN A 22 16.13 -3.37 -8.39
N THR A 23 16.04 -4.35 -9.27
CA THR A 23 14.75 -4.95 -9.67
C THR A 23 14.70 -6.41 -9.25
N HIS A 24 13.61 -6.78 -8.59
CA HIS A 24 13.33 -8.17 -8.22
C HIS A 24 12.06 -8.61 -8.93
N SER A 25 12.14 -9.72 -9.65
CA SER A 25 11.01 -10.29 -10.39
C SER A 25 10.61 -11.65 -9.83
N VAL A 26 10.32 -11.66 -8.53
CA VAL A 26 9.98 -12.81 -7.69
C VAL A 26 8.87 -12.40 -6.73
N ASN A 27 8.13 -13.38 -6.21
CA ASN A 27 7.20 -13.12 -5.12
C ASN A 27 8.00 -12.73 -3.86
N PRO A 28 7.78 -11.54 -3.26
CA PRO A 28 8.53 -11.09 -2.09
C PRO A 28 8.35 -11.96 -0.84
N PHE A 29 7.26 -12.72 -0.78
CA PHE A 29 6.95 -13.66 0.31
C PHE A 29 7.34 -15.09 -0.02
N SER A 30 7.99 -15.33 -1.18
CA SER A 30 8.57 -16.63 -1.45
C SER A 30 9.74 -16.86 -0.48
N GLY A 31 9.81 -18.09 0.00
CA GLY A 31 10.76 -18.44 1.04
C GLY A 31 12.23 -18.24 0.72
N ASP A 32 12.60 -18.27 -0.56
CA ASP A 32 13.99 -18.15 -0.99
C ASP A 32 14.42 -16.68 -1.12
N PHE A 33 13.46 -15.74 -1.20
CA PHE A 33 13.72 -14.31 -1.35
C PHE A 33 13.28 -13.49 -0.13
N TYR A 34 12.49 -14.06 0.78
CA TYR A 34 11.90 -13.34 1.90
C TYR A 34 12.94 -12.62 2.79
N GLU A 35 14.09 -13.24 3.04
CA GLU A 35 15.16 -12.61 3.82
C GLU A 35 15.75 -11.39 3.11
N GLU A 36 16.00 -11.50 1.80
CA GLU A 36 16.48 -10.39 0.97
C GLU A 36 15.44 -9.27 0.90
N PHE A 37 14.17 -9.60 0.73
CA PHE A 37 13.06 -8.64 0.77
C PHE A 37 13.01 -7.84 2.08
N ILE A 38 13.21 -8.52 3.22
CA ILE A 38 13.31 -7.84 4.53
C ILE A 38 14.50 -6.87 4.55
N GLN A 39 15.65 -7.24 3.99
CA GLN A 39 16.81 -6.34 3.96
C GLN A 39 16.55 -5.12 3.07
N GLU A 40 15.91 -5.28 1.92
CA GLU A 40 15.53 -4.17 1.06
C GLU A 40 14.55 -3.21 1.75
N ILE A 41 13.54 -3.73 2.47
CA ILE A 41 12.63 -2.90 3.27
C ILE A 41 13.42 -2.10 4.33
N LYS A 42 14.32 -2.74 5.08
CA LYS A 42 15.09 -2.08 6.15
C LYS A 42 16.01 -0.97 5.65
N ARG A 43 16.48 -1.08 4.41
CA ARG A 43 17.36 -0.09 3.76
C ARG A 43 16.59 1.07 3.13
N SER A 44 15.28 0.96 3.02
CA SER A 44 14.44 1.95 2.35
C SER A 44 14.08 3.10 3.28
N ASP A 45 14.19 4.34 2.81
CA ASP A 45 13.69 5.52 3.53
C ASP A 45 12.17 5.67 3.44
N LEU A 46 11.57 5.08 2.41
CA LEU A 46 10.15 5.10 2.12
C LEU A 46 9.75 3.84 1.36
N ALA A 47 8.61 3.24 1.71
CA ALA A 47 7.96 2.20 0.91
C ALA A 47 6.72 2.76 0.20
N ILE A 48 6.49 2.36 -1.05
CA ILE A 48 5.29 2.69 -1.83
C ILE A 48 4.63 1.38 -2.27
N ILE A 49 3.43 1.12 -1.76
CA ILE A 49 2.74 -0.16 -1.90
C ILE A 49 1.60 0.00 -2.91
N THR A 50 1.75 -0.69 -4.04
CA THR A 50 0.79 -0.70 -5.16
C THR A 50 0.47 -2.14 -5.57
N THR A 51 0.41 -3.07 -4.62
CA THR A 51 0.27 -4.51 -4.87
C THR A 51 -1.15 -4.91 -5.25
N ALA A 52 -2.16 -4.11 -4.89
CA ALA A 52 -3.58 -4.39 -5.12
C ALA A 52 -4.02 -5.78 -4.59
N ASN A 53 -3.38 -6.22 -3.50
CA ASN A 53 -3.63 -7.51 -2.86
C ASN A 53 -3.55 -7.34 -1.34
N LEU A 54 -4.69 -7.52 -0.67
CA LEU A 54 -4.85 -7.26 0.76
C LEU A 54 -3.89 -8.10 1.63
N GLU A 55 -3.69 -9.37 1.30
CA GLU A 55 -2.81 -10.26 2.05
C GLU A 55 -1.36 -9.75 2.01
N SER A 56 -0.88 -9.43 0.81
CA SER A 56 0.46 -8.85 0.60
C SER A 56 0.64 -7.55 1.37
N GLU A 57 -0.38 -6.69 1.38
CA GLU A 57 -0.33 -5.40 2.07
C GLU A 57 -0.34 -5.54 3.58
N LEU A 58 -1.10 -6.47 4.15
CA LEU A 58 -1.10 -6.76 5.57
C LEU A 58 0.24 -7.34 6.02
N LEU A 59 0.84 -8.24 5.23
CA LEU A 59 2.18 -8.76 5.48
C LEU A 59 3.23 -7.64 5.45
N ILE A 60 3.18 -6.78 4.43
CA ILE A 60 4.05 -5.61 4.33
C ILE A 60 3.82 -4.65 5.50
N ASN A 61 2.57 -4.39 5.88
CA ASN A 61 2.19 -3.51 6.98
C ASN A 61 2.85 -3.93 8.30
N ASN A 62 2.90 -5.24 8.57
CA ASN A 62 3.62 -5.76 9.72
C ASN A 62 5.12 -5.42 9.65
N LEU A 63 5.76 -5.71 8.52
CA LEU A 63 7.20 -5.45 8.33
C LEU A 63 7.56 -3.97 8.45
N ILE A 64 6.86 -3.09 7.73
CA ILE A 64 7.12 -1.64 7.73
C ILE A 64 6.84 -1.02 9.09
N THR A 65 5.82 -1.50 9.82
CA THR A 65 5.52 -1.01 11.17
C THR A 65 6.65 -1.40 12.13
N SER A 66 7.11 -2.65 12.07
CA SER A 66 8.19 -3.15 12.94
C SER A 66 9.53 -2.50 12.66
N PHE A 67 9.86 -2.25 11.40
CA PHE A 67 11.11 -1.57 11.01
C PHE A 67 10.99 -0.05 11.02
N ARG A 68 9.81 0.48 11.33
CA ARG A 68 9.51 1.92 11.35
C ARG A 68 9.84 2.61 10.03
N ILE A 69 9.42 2.02 8.92
CA ILE A 69 9.58 2.57 7.59
C ILE A 69 8.32 3.37 7.22
N PRO A 70 8.43 4.69 6.97
CA PRO A 70 7.34 5.47 6.41
C PRO A 70 6.83 4.82 5.11
N THR A 71 5.51 4.73 4.95
CA THR A 71 4.93 3.96 3.85
C THR A 71 3.69 4.63 3.26
N LEU A 72 3.55 4.61 1.94
CA LEU A 72 2.31 4.97 1.25
C LEU A 72 1.64 3.70 0.72
N PHE A 73 0.36 3.51 1.02
CA PHE A 73 -0.51 2.52 0.37
C PHE A 73 -1.35 3.25 -0.66
N CYS A 74 -1.15 2.93 -1.95
CA CYS A 74 -1.69 3.69 -3.07
C CYS A 74 -2.56 2.80 -3.95
N TRP A 75 -3.84 3.14 -4.03
CA TRP A 75 -4.87 2.31 -4.61
C TRP A 75 -5.63 3.07 -5.70
N CYS A 76 -5.97 2.38 -6.78
CA CYS A 76 -6.99 2.79 -7.73
C CYS A 76 -8.13 1.77 -7.65
N SER A 77 -9.37 2.19 -7.82
CA SER A 77 -10.53 1.32 -7.68
C SER A 77 -11.59 1.65 -8.73
N GLY A 78 -12.62 0.80 -8.85
CA GLY A 78 -13.60 0.92 -9.92
C GLY A 78 -12.93 0.79 -11.29
N LYS A 79 -13.09 1.80 -12.14
CA LYS A 79 -12.44 1.88 -13.46
C LYS A 79 -11.15 2.71 -13.41
N ALA A 80 -10.51 2.76 -12.24
CA ALA A 80 -9.53 3.79 -11.84
C ALA A 80 -10.12 5.20 -11.73
N ASP A 81 -11.44 5.33 -11.81
CA ASP A 81 -12.19 6.59 -11.71
C ASP A 81 -12.17 7.19 -10.28
N TYR A 82 -11.55 6.50 -9.33
CA TYR A 82 -11.15 7.07 -8.04
C TYR A 82 -9.93 6.33 -7.45
N GLY A 83 -9.22 7.01 -6.55
CA GLY A 83 -8.04 6.48 -5.89
C GLY A 83 -7.92 6.88 -4.43
N GLU A 84 -7.16 6.10 -3.68
CA GLU A 84 -6.94 6.22 -2.25
C GLU A 84 -5.44 6.18 -1.96
N ILE A 85 -4.96 7.08 -1.11
CA ILE A 85 -3.58 7.11 -0.63
C ILE A 85 -3.62 7.20 0.89
N PHE A 86 -3.19 6.13 1.55
CA PHE A 86 -2.99 6.10 2.99
C PHE A 86 -1.50 6.19 3.32
N ILE A 87 -1.14 7.09 4.23
CA ILE A 87 0.23 7.34 4.66
C ILE A 87 0.41 6.76 6.07
N HIS A 88 1.26 5.75 6.19
CA HIS A 88 1.74 5.27 7.47
C HIS A 88 2.99 6.05 7.90
N LEU A 89 2.88 6.74 9.04
CA LEU A 89 4.01 7.35 9.74
C LEU A 89 4.23 6.60 11.07
N PRO A 90 5.26 5.74 11.17
CA PRO A 90 5.42 4.75 12.26
C PRO A 90 5.47 5.29 13.69
N ARG A 91 5.78 6.57 13.88
CA ARG A 91 5.86 7.20 15.21
C ARG A 91 4.57 7.91 15.63
N ASP A 92 3.79 8.36 14.65
CA ASP A 92 2.83 9.45 14.85
C ASP A 92 1.41 9.11 14.37
N GLY A 93 1.17 7.89 13.84
CA GLY A 93 -0.09 7.59 13.17
C GLY A 93 -0.55 6.14 13.18
N ALA A 94 -1.75 5.95 12.64
CA ALA A 94 -2.33 4.66 12.31
C ALA A 94 -1.41 3.83 11.40
N CYS A 95 -1.45 2.51 11.54
CA CYS A 95 -0.96 1.60 10.50
C CYS A 95 -2.07 1.23 9.51
N TYR A 96 -1.74 0.49 8.46
CA TYR A 96 -2.71 0.11 7.45
C TYR A 96 -3.84 -0.77 8.01
N GLU A 97 -3.54 -1.66 8.97
CA GLU A 97 -4.58 -2.43 9.64
C GLU A 97 -5.55 -1.54 10.44
N CYS A 98 -5.07 -0.46 11.09
CA CYS A 98 -5.96 0.52 11.73
C CYS A 98 -6.90 1.18 10.71
N PHE A 99 -6.37 1.57 9.57
CA PHE A 99 -7.16 2.12 8.45
C PHE A 99 -8.26 1.14 8.02
N LEU A 100 -7.92 -0.14 7.84
CA LEU A 100 -8.87 -1.18 7.45
C LEU A 100 -9.97 -1.39 8.51
N ILE A 101 -9.61 -1.46 9.79
CA ILE A 101 -10.59 -1.59 10.89
C ILE A 101 -11.54 -0.39 10.93
N ARG A 102 -11.03 0.84 10.79
CA ARG A 102 -11.87 2.04 10.75
C ARG A 102 -12.80 2.05 9.54
N ASN A 103 -12.27 1.65 8.39
CA ASN A 103 -13.05 1.51 7.17
C ASN A 103 -14.18 0.49 7.36
N GLU A 104 -13.91 -0.67 7.97
CA GLU A 104 -14.91 -1.68 8.31
C GLU A 104 -16.01 -1.12 9.22
N LYS A 105 -15.63 -0.38 10.27
CA LYS A 105 -16.54 0.33 11.19
C LYS A 105 -17.32 1.49 10.53
N GLY A 106 -17.00 1.86 9.28
CA GLY A 106 -17.65 2.97 8.58
C GLY A 106 -17.18 4.35 9.04
N LEU A 107 -16.02 4.41 9.73
CA LEU A 107 -15.40 5.65 10.20
C LEU A 107 -14.49 6.30 9.13
N VAL A 108 -14.36 5.66 7.98
CA VAL A 108 -13.66 6.17 6.79
C VAL A 108 -14.67 6.23 5.67
N TYR A 109 -14.66 7.32 4.91
CA TYR A 109 -15.43 7.39 3.67
C TYR A 109 -14.93 6.32 2.71
N ASN A 110 -15.83 5.42 2.30
CA ASN A 110 -15.50 4.38 1.35
C ASN A 110 -16.61 4.27 0.29
N PRO A 111 -16.37 4.77 -0.93
CA PRO A 111 -17.34 4.69 -2.02
C PRO A 111 -17.65 3.25 -2.44
N LYS A 112 -16.77 2.27 -2.12
CA LYS A 112 -17.03 0.84 -2.35
C LYS A 112 -18.19 0.32 -1.51
N LYS A 113 -18.51 0.96 -0.38
CA LYS A 113 -19.67 0.57 0.44
C LYS A 113 -20.99 1.04 -0.19
N THR A 114 -20.98 2.15 -0.94
CA THR A 114 -22.13 2.65 -1.70
C THR A 114 -22.33 1.94 -3.04
N GLU A 115 -21.27 1.37 -3.62
CA GLU A 115 -21.40 0.50 -4.79
C GLU A 115 -22.01 -0.86 -4.39
N LYS A 116 -23.23 -1.11 -4.88
CA LYS A 116 -23.97 -2.38 -4.71
C LYS A 116 -23.35 -3.56 -5.46
N ASP A 117 -22.14 -3.45 -5.99
CA ASP A 117 -21.51 -4.50 -6.76
C ASP A 117 -20.74 -5.46 -5.83
N PRO A 118 -21.27 -6.67 -5.56
CA PRO A 118 -20.64 -7.63 -4.66
C PRO A 118 -19.28 -8.12 -5.17
N ARG A 119 -18.92 -7.86 -6.43
CA ARG A 119 -17.64 -8.27 -7.02
C ARG A 119 -16.42 -7.56 -6.43
N TRP A 120 -16.59 -6.37 -5.84
CA TRP A 120 -15.50 -5.59 -5.22
C TRP A 120 -15.21 -5.96 -3.76
N ARG A 121 -16.06 -6.80 -3.14
CA ARG A 121 -15.95 -7.21 -1.73
C ARG A 121 -15.32 -8.59 -1.55
N ILE A 122 -14.73 -9.17 -2.60
CA ILE A 122 -14.18 -10.53 -2.56
C ILE A 122 -12.65 -10.45 -2.49
N PRO A 123 -12.03 -10.68 -1.31
CA PRO A 123 -10.59 -10.89 -1.22
C PRO A 123 -10.17 -12.04 -2.15
N GLY A 124 -9.11 -11.86 -2.93
CA GLY A 124 -8.54 -12.92 -3.76
C GLY A 124 -9.01 -13.00 -5.21
N ARG A 125 -9.83 -12.06 -5.71
CA ARG A 125 -10.11 -11.97 -7.15
C ARG A 125 -9.02 -11.17 -7.86
N GLU A 126 -8.51 -11.69 -8.98
CA GLU A 126 -7.51 -10.97 -9.79
C GLU A 126 -8.07 -9.61 -10.25
N PRO A 127 -7.35 -8.49 -10.00
CA PRO A 127 -7.82 -7.15 -10.32
C PRO A 127 -7.98 -6.87 -11.82
N TYR A 128 -7.56 -7.79 -12.70
CA TYR A 128 -7.49 -7.60 -14.15
C TYR A 128 -8.09 -8.79 -14.91
N ASN A 129 -9.40 -8.98 -14.82
CA ASN A 129 -10.15 -9.87 -15.73
C ASN A 129 -11.04 -9.09 -16.72
N SER A 130 -10.82 -7.79 -16.86
CA SER A 130 -11.57 -6.93 -17.80
C SER A 130 -10.66 -6.43 -18.93
N PRO A 131 -11.17 -6.29 -20.17
CA PRO A 131 -10.42 -5.67 -21.25
C PRO A 131 -9.97 -4.26 -20.83
N GLY A 132 -8.83 -3.81 -21.35
CA GLY A 132 -8.29 -2.49 -21.07
C GLY A 132 -9.35 -1.42 -21.31
N ILE A 133 -9.61 -0.59 -20.29
CA ILE A 133 -10.59 0.49 -20.37
C ILE A 133 -9.93 1.66 -21.11
N PRO A 134 -10.50 2.18 -22.21
CA PRO A 134 -9.96 3.34 -22.89
C PRO A 134 -9.82 4.53 -21.93
N GLY A 135 -8.65 5.17 -21.92
CA GLY A 135 -8.38 6.33 -21.07
C GLY A 135 -7.98 6.02 -19.62
N ILE A 136 -8.01 4.75 -19.18
CA ILE A 136 -7.71 4.38 -17.78
C ILE A 136 -6.33 4.86 -17.28
N SER A 137 -5.36 4.99 -18.19
CA SER A 137 -4.03 5.49 -17.84
C SER A 137 -4.08 6.94 -17.35
N ILE A 138 -4.99 7.77 -17.86
CA ILE A 138 -5.12 9.17 -17.44
C ILE A 138 -5.45 9.23 -15.94
N ASP A 139 -6.40 8.40 -15.50
CA ASP A 139 -6.80 8.36 -14.10
C ASP A 139 -5.72 7.74 -13.21
N ILE A 140 -5.11 6.64 -13.65
CA ILE A 140 -4.02 5.98 -12.92
C ILE A 140 -2.82 6.93 -12.77
N ASP A 141 -2.44 7.63 -13.84
CA ASP A 141 -1.30 8.55 -13.85
C ASP A 141 -1.58 9.75 -12.93
N PHE A 142 -2.82 10.23 -12.88
CA PHE A 142 -3.20 11.29 -11.95
C PHE A 142 -2.99 10.86 -10.49
N ILE A 143 -3.48 9.67 -10.12
CA ILE A 143 -3.26 9.11 -8.78
C ILE A 143 -1.77 8.83 -8.52
N GLY A 144 -1.02 8.38 -9.53
CA GLY A 144 0.43 8.17 -9.44
C GLY A 144 1.20 9.46 -9.19
N LEU A 145 0.83 10.56 -9.85
CA LEU A 145 1.40 11.89 -9.61
C LEU A 145 1.07 12.39 -8.21
N PHE A 146 -0.17 12.19 -7.76
CA PHE A 146 -0.59 12.57 -6.42
C PHE A 146 0.19 11.81 -5.34
N ALA A 147 0.32 10.49 -5.48
CA ALA A 147 1.14 9.66 -4.61
C ALA A 147 2.61 10.09 -4.62
N THR A 148 3.16 10.41 -5.80
CA THR A 148 4.54 10.90 -5.92
C THR A 148 4.75 12.22 -5.17
N ARG A 149 3.80 13.16 -5.26
CA ARG A 149 3.85 14.42 -4.51
C ARG A 149 3.84 14.20 -3.00
N LEU A 150 3.03 13.27 -2.50
CA LEU A 150 2.97 12.90 -1.09
C LEU A 150 4.23 12.14 -0.64
N ALA A 151 4.77 11.26 -1.47
CA ALA A 151 6.04 10.55 -1.21
C ALA A 151 7.20 11.53 -0.99
N LEU A 152 7.31 12.56 -1.83
CA LEU A 152 8.31 13.62 -1.65
C LEU A 152 8.10 14.40 -0.34
N GLN A 153 6.85 14.65 0.07
CA GLN A 153 6.56 15.29 1.35
C GLN A 153 7.02 14.44 2.52
N VAL A 154 6.75 13.14 2.49
CA VAL A 154 7.18 12.20 3.54
C VAL A 154 8.69 12.13 3.63
N LEU A 155 9.40 11.98 2.50
CA LEU A 155 10.86 11.93 2.47
C LEU A 155 11.51 13.24 2.95
N MET A 156 10.90 14.38 2.64
CA MET A 156 11.42 15.69 3.03
C MET A 156 11.02 16.11 4.45
N ARG A 157 10.15 15.38 5.14
CA ARG A 157 9.54 15.78 6.43
C ARG A 157 10.56 16.22 7.47
N ASP A 158 11.67 15.48 7.57
CA ASP A 158 12.71 15.71 8.57
C ASP A 158 13.83 16.64 8.04
N SER A 159 13.69 17.17 6.83
CA SER A 159 14.63 18.11 6.22
C SER A 159 14.44 19.52 6.77
N LYS A 160 15.54 20.22 7.06
CA LYS A 160 15.54 21.66 7.41
C LYS A 160 14.88 22.56 6.36
N HIS A 161 14.69 22.06 5.14
CA HIS A 161 14.07 22.79 4.03
C HIS A 161 12.62 22.39 3.77
N PHE A 162 12.02 21.50 4.58
CA PHE A 162 10.67 21.00 4.37
C PHE A 162 9.64 22.14 4.16
N ASN A 163 9.52 23.02 5.16
CA ASN A 163 8.56 24.14 5.16
C ASN A 163 8.80 25.17 4.05
N LYS A 164 9.95 25.13 3.37
CA LYS A 164 10.23 25.99 2.20
C LYS A 164 9.53 25.48 0.93
N TYR A 165 9.40 24.16 0.79
CA TYR A 165 8.96 23.52 -0.46
C TYR A 165 7.61 22.79 -0.34
N TYR A 166 7.24 22.43 0.89
CA TYR A 166 6.08 21.59 1.15
C TYR A 166 5.33 22.08 2.40
N PRO A 167 3.99 22.07 2.37
CA PRO A 167 3.20 22.22 3.58
C PRO A 167 3.29 20.95 4.44
N GLU A 168 3.05 21.10 5.74
CA GLU A 168 2.94 19.97 6.66
C GLU A 168 1.73 19.08 6.33
N LEU A 169 1.92 17.77 6.41
CA LEU A 169 0.87 16.78 6.28
C LEU A 169 -0.02 16.81 7.53
N LYS A 170 -1.21 17.41 7.42
CA LYS A 170 -2.19 17.48 8.52
C LYS A 170 -2.97 16.18 8.72
N VAL A 171 -3.03 15.37 7.68
CA VAL A 171 -3.81 14.14 7.61
C VAL A 171 -3.04 13.08 6.84
N ASN A 172 -3.41 11.83 7.06
CA ASN A 172 -2.71 10.65 6.56
C ASN A 172 -3.58 9.78 5.65
N TYR A 173 -4.77 10.23 5.26
CA TYR A 173 -5.56 9.59 4.22
C TYR A 173 -6.10 10.63 3.25
N TYR A 174 -5.90 10.32 1.98
CA TYR A 174 -6.32 11.13 0.85
C TYR A 174 -7.13 10.25 -0.09
N TYR A 175 -8.22 10.81 -0.58
CA TYR A 175 -9.13 10.20 -1.52
C TYR A 175 -9.30 11.16 -2.69
N TRP A 176 -9.39 10.64 -3.90
CA TRP A 176 -9.65 11.42 -5.10
C TRP A 176 -10.71 10.71 -5.94
N ASP A 177 -11.73 11.45 -6.36
CA ASP A 177 -12.78 10.97 -7.28
C ASP A 177 -12.74 11.76 -8.58
N ASN A 178 -12.64 11.08 -9.73
CA ASN A 178 -12.73 11.66 -11.07
C ASN A 178 -14.16 11.67 -11.61
N ARG A 179 -15.15 11.19 -10.86
CA ARG A 179 -16.54 11.10 -11.31
C ARG A 179 -17.32 12.38 -11.03
N GLU A 180 -18.24 12.68 -11.92
CA GLU A 180 -19.32 13.63 -11.66
C GLU A 180 -20.18 13.13 -10.50
N LYS A 181 -20.74 14.07 -9.71
CA LYS A 181 -21.56 13.76 -8.53
C LYS A 181 -22.65 12.75 -8.90
N LYS A 182 -22.79 11.67 -8.11
CA LYS A 182 -24.04 10.91 -8.08
C LYS A 182 -24.87 11.40 -6.90
N GLU A 183 -26.19 11.31 -6.98
CA GLU A 183 -27.09 11.77 -5.90
C GLU A 183 -26.74 11.18 -4.53
N ASP A 184 -26.12 9.99 -4.50
CA ASP A 184 -25.71 9.27 -3.29
C ASP A 184 -24.22 9.45 -2.88
N THR A 185 -23.44 10.28 -3.59
CA THR A 185 -22.02 10.50 -3.24
C THR A 185 -21.83 11.77 -2.42
N ILE A 186 -21.04 11.65 -1.33
CA ILE A 186 -20.71 12.78 -0.45
C ILE A 186 -19.96 13.88 -1.21
N MET A 187 -19.21 13.51 -2.25
CA MET A 187 -18.50 14.46 -3.10
C MET A 187 -18.74 14.26 -4.60
N SER A 188 -18.48 15.34 -5.32
CA SER A 188 -18.31 15.40 -6.79
C SER A 188 -16.84 15.70 -7.03
N PHE A 189 -16.24 15.09 -8.05
CA PHE A 189 -14.98 15.47 -8.68
C PHE A 189 -14.00 16.28 -7.79
N GLY A 190 -13.04 15.60 -7.17
CA GLY A 190 -12.01 16.30 -6.39
C GLY A 190 -11.46 15.54 -5.18
N PRO A 191 -10.61 16.23 -4.38
CA PRO A 191 -9.91 15.62 -3.27
C PRO A 191 -10.75 15.63 -1.98
N PHE A 192 -10.66 14.54 -1.23
CA PHE A 192 -11.11 14.44 0.15
C PHE A 192 -9.96 13.95 1.00
N SER A 193 -9.90 14.37 2.25
CA SER A 193 -8.84 13.94 3.15
C SER A 193 -9.32 13.94 4.59
N LEU A 194 -8.93 12.94 5.36
CA LEU A 194 -9.26 12.86 6.79
C LEU A 194 -8.11 12.26 7.59
N PRO A 195 -8.02 12.58 8.89
CA PRO A 195 -7.12 11.89 9.78
C PRO A 195 -7.65 10.48 10.07
N ILE A 196 -6.78 9.49 9.92
CA ILE A 196 -6.97 8.11 10.34
C ILE A 196 -6.20 7.93 11.63
N GLU A 197 -6.97 7.73 12.69
CA GLU A 197 -6.46 7.49 14.03
C GLU A 197 -6.11 6.01 14.22
N ARG A 198 -5.26 5.77 15.20
CA ARG A 198 -4.90 4.42 15.62
C ARG A 198 -6.11 3.74 16.24
N GLU A 199 -6.29 2.46 15.93
CA GLU A 199 -7.33 1.62 16.53
C GLU A 199 -6.76 0.81 17.70
N GLU A 200 -7.49 0.80 18.82
CA GLU A 200 -7.10 0.02 20.01
C GLU A 200 -7.07 -1.48 19.73
N SER A 201 -7.98 -1.96 18.89
CA SER A 201 -8.09 -3.36 18.51
C SER A 201 -7.09 -3.81 17.43
N CYS A 202 -6.21 -2.92 16.95
CA CYS A 202 -5.26 -3.25 15.89
C CYS A 202 -4.14 -4.15 16.40
N LEU A 203 -4.01 -5.34 15.80
CA LEU A 203 -3.01 -6.31 16.21
C LEU A 203 -1.60 -5.84 15.89
N THR A 204 -1.35 -5.29 14.70
CA THR A 204 -0.03 -4.77 14.27
C THR A 204 0.47 -3.69 15.22
N CYS A 205 -0.40 -2.76 15.63
CA CYS A 205 -0.03 -1.66 16.49
C CYS A 205 0.02 -2.02 17.98
N SER A 206 -0.69 -3.06 18.42
CA SER A 206 -0.66 -3.52 19.81
C SER A 206 0.75 -3.96 20.26
N GLU A 207 1.02 -4.00 21.57
CA GLU A 207 2.28 -4.55 22.07
C GLU A 207 2.52 -6.00 21.63
N SER A 208 1.44 -6.76 21.40
CA SER A 208 1.46 -8.13 20.88
C SER A 208 1.93 -8.20 19.42
N GLY A 209 1.55 -7.24 18.57
CA GLY A 209 2.00 -7.16 17.17
C GLY A 209 3.47 -6.88 17.01
N ARG A 210 4.06 -6.08 17.92
CA ARG A 210 5.51 -5.79 17.90
C ARG A 210 6.38 -7.04 18.14
N ARG A 211 5.82 -8.10 18.73
CA ARG A 211 6.51 -9.38 18.97
C ARG A 211 6.34 -10.40 17.83
N MET A 212 5.37 -10.23 16.94
CA MET A 212 5.06 -11.20 15.87
C MET A 212 6.03 -11.18 14.68
N VAL A 213 6.96 -10.21 14.61
CA VAL A 213 8.12 -10.31 13.69
C VAL A 213 9.19 -11.20 14.33
N THR A 214 8.78 -12.39 14.77
CA THR A 214 9.69 -13.53 14.85
C THR A 214 9.96 -13.96 13.41
N PRO A 215 11.20 -14.31 13.03
CA PRO A 215 11.46 -14.78 11.68
C PRO A 215 10.50 -15.91 11.34
N ILE A 216 9.75 -15.75 10.24
CA ILE A 216 8.88 -16.77 9.64
C ILE A 216 9.61 -18.13 9.51
N SER A 217 10.95 -18.16 9.57
CA SER A 217 11.74 -19.39 9.59
C SER A 217 11.35 -20.40 10.68
N LYS A 218 10.94 -19.98 11.89
CA LYS A 218 10.53 -20.94 12.94
C LYS A 218 9.13 -21.51 12.69
N GLU A 219 8.15 -20.66 12.40
CA GLU A 219 6.77 -21.07 12.12
C GLU A 219 6.64 -21.83 10.79
N ARG A 220 7.52 -21.54 9.82
CA ARG A 220 7.61 -22.25 8.54
C ARG A 220 8.18 -23.66 8.68
N ASN A 221 9.11 -23.88 9.60
CA ASN A 221 9.59 -25.24 9.91
C ASN A 221 8.49 -26.07 10.57
N GLU A 222 7.72 -25.46 11.47
CA GLU A 222 6.53 -26.07 12.11
C GLU A 222 5.46 -26.40 11.06
N LEU A 223 5.11 -25.45 10.20
CA LEU A 223 4.10 -25.62 9.15
C LEU A 223 4.53 -26.65 8.09
N ASN A 224 5.78 -26.62 7.64
CA ASN A 224 6.33 -27.63 6.74
C ASN A 224 6.40 -29.01 7.39
N ARG A 225 6.63 -29.10 8.71
CA ARG A 225 6.58 -30.37 9.45
C ARG A 225 5.15 -30.92 9.47
N LEU A 226 4.17 -30.09 9.81
CA LEU A 226 2.74 -30.47 9.85
C LEU A 226 2.22 -30.91 8.47
N ILE A 227 2.62 -30.22 7.39
CA ILE A 227 2.27 -30.61 6.02
C ILE A 227 2.88 -31.98 5.65
N ARG A 228 4.13 -32.26 6.06
CA ARG A 228 4.79 -33.56 5.83
C ARG A 228 4.15 -34.68 6.65
N GLU A 229 3.70 -34.40 7.87
CA GLU A 229 2.99 -35.36 8.72
C GLU A 229 1.59 -35.68 8.18
N ALA A 230 0.88 -34.68 7.67
CA ALA A 230 -0.42 -34.84 7.02
C ALA A 230 -0.34 -35.62 5.69
N SER A 231 0.76 -35.47 4.95
CA SER A 231 0.99 -36.16 3.66
C SER A 231 1.44 -37.63 3.81
N ARG A 232 1.60 -38.13 5.04
CA ARG A 232 2.00 -39.51 5.36
C ARG A 232 0.85 -40.37 5.89
N ARG A 233 -0.36 -39.81 5.95
CA ARG A 233 -1.62 -40.54 6.22
C ARG A 233 -2.39 -40.71 4.93
#